data_AF-A0A673ZTD5-F1
#
_entry.id   AF-A0A673ZTD5-F1
#
_cell.length_a   1.000
_cell.length_b   1.000
_cell.length_c   1.000
_cell.angle_alpha   90.00
_cell.angle_beta   90.00
_cell.angle_gamma   90.00
#
_symmetry.space_group_name_H-M   'P 1'
#
loop_
_entity.id
_entity.type
_entity.pdbx_description
1 polymer ?
#
loop_
_entity_poly.entity_id
_entity_poly.type
_entity_poly.pdbx_seq_one_letter_code
_entity_poly.pdbx_strand_id
1 'polypeptide(L)'
;MEGREVVLPTVFRVALCGGTHGNELSGVYLVRERLKRKRKVEEEDHIYVVTVMSNPRAVQQCRRYTETDLNRCFTHATLSGPVTDKTPYEIVRSQELNTLLGPKGSPEAMDLVCDLHNTTANMGLCLIAYSDCDWISLHIYRYLQARENNPHRDSLFWMHFLIRVDLPYSLDSVGKHGFAIEIGPQAHGVVRSNILSTMQEGVQHMLEWIHLFNSGTQFEGGKVDVYTMVKNVDYPRDFETRGITAAIHPQLQDRDFCLLRPNDPVFQTFSGETLKYKGTEPLYPFFINECASTAS
;
A
#
# COMPACT_ATOMS: atom_id res chain seq x y z
N MET A 1 17.88 -15.69 19.09
CA MET A 1 17.25 -17.02 18.95
C MET A 1 17.66 -17.55 17.58
N GLU A 2 18.79 -18.25 17.50
CA GLU A 2 19.23 -18.90 16.28
C GLU A 2 18.60 -20.30 16.18
N GLY A 3 18.10 -20.66 15.00
CA GLY A 3 17.87 -22.06 14.62
C GLY A 3 16.51 -22.69 14.91
N ARG A 4 15.43 -21.93 15.19
CA ARG A 4 14.09 -22.54 15.28
C ARG A 4 13.42 -22.56 13.91
N GLU A 5 13.20 -23.75 13.38
CA GLU A 5 12.33 -23.95 12.21
C GLU A 5 10.90 -23.54 12.56
N VAL A 6 10.28 -22.77 11.67
CA VAL A 6 8.88 -22.37 11.79
C VAL A 6 8.16 -22.82 10.54
N VAL A 7 7.09 -23.57 10.76
CA VAL A 7 6.24 -24.11 9.71
C VAL A 7 4.95 -23.30 9.70
N LEU A 8 4.65 -22.70 8.54
CA LEU A 8 3.41 -21.96 8.31
C LEU A 8 2.55 -22.73 7.29
N PRO A 9 1.21 -22.60 7.34
CA PRO A 9 0.33 -23.16 6.32
C PRO A 9 0.67 -22.62 4.92
N THR A 10 0.36 -23.40 3.88
CA THR A 10 0.48 -22.94 2.49
C THR A 10 -0.41 -21.71 2.24
N VAL A 11 0.06 -20.82 1.37
CA VAL A 11 -0.67 -19.64 0.94
C VAL A 11 -1.38 -19.98 -0.37
N PHE A 12 -2.62 -20.45 -0.30
CA PHE A 12 -3.34 -20.96 -1.48
C PHE A 12 -4.27 -19.92 -2.08
N ARG A 13 -5.02 -19.19 -1.25
CA ARG A 13 -6.03 -18.21 -1.68
C ARG A 13 -5.46 -16.81 -1.64
N VAL A 14 -5.12 -16.26 -2.80
CA VAL A 14 -4.48 -14.95 -2.93
C VAL A 14 -5.43 -13.98 -3.62
N ALA A 15 -5.62 -12.79 -3.05
CA ALA A 15 -6.35 -11.70 -3.70
C ALA A 15 -5.37 -10.65 -4.23
N LEU A 16 -5.54 -10.27 -5.49
CA LEU A 16 -4.87 -9.14 -6.12
C LEU A 16 -5.90 -8.05 -6.40
N CYS A 17 -5.82 -6.98 -5.61
CA CYS A 17 -6.75 -5.87 -5.58
C CYS A 17 -6.13 -4.65 -6.25
N GLY A 18 -6.91 -3.92 -7.03
CA GLY A 18 -6.46 -2.70 -7.68
C GLY A 18 -7.62 -1.75 -7.92
N GLY A 19 -7.31 -0.46 -7.99
CA GLY A 19 -8.33 0.57 -8.04
C GLY A 19 -9.10 0.71 -6.73
N THR A 20 -8.46 0.46 -5.59
CA THR A 20 -8.98 0.87 -4.27
C THR A 20 -9.17 2.38 -4.26
N HIS A 21 -8.19 3.10 -4.80
CA HIS A 21 -8.36 4.47 -5.27
C HIS A 21 -8.49 4.50 -6.79
N GLY A 22 -9.56 5.10 -7.30
CA GLY A 22 -9.92 4.98 -8.71
C GLY A 22 -9.08 5.78 -9.72
N ASN A 23 -8.23 6.68 -9.22
CA ASN A 23 -7.31 7.49 -10.02
C ASN A 23 -5.85 6.99 -9.98
N GLU A 24 -5.56 5.90 -9.28
CA GLU A 24 -4.23 5.27 -9.21
C GLU A 24 -4.13 4.20 -10.31
N LEU A 25 -3.72 4.64 -11.51
CA LEU A 25 -4.06 3.91 -12.73
C LEU A 25 -3.23 2.64 -12.99
N SER A 26 -2.04 2.47 -12.39
CA SER A 26 -1.23 1.27 -12.63
C SER A 26 -1.93 0.02 -12.11
N GLY A 27 -2.44 0.08 -10.87
CA GLY A 27 -3.22 -1.01 -10.26
C GLY A 27 -4.52 -1.28 -11.04
N VAL A 28 -5.21 -0.21 -11.46
CA VAL A 28 -6.44 -0.30 -12.26
C VAL A 28 -6.22 -1.05 -13.57
N TYR A 29 -5.19 -0.67 -14.35
CA TYR A 29 -4.94 -1.29 -15.64
C TYR A 29 -4.36 -2.71 -15.51
N LEU A 30 -3.51 -2.96 -14.52
CA LEU A 30 -3.01 -4.31 -14.24
C LEU A 30 -4.16 -5.28 -13.95
N VAL A 31 -5.08 -4.91 -13.06
CA VAL A 31 -6.28 -5.70 -12.73
C VAL A 31 -7.18 -5.87 -13.94
N ARG A 32 -7.45 -4.80 -14.71
CA ARG A 32 -8.27 -4.88 -15.94
C ARG A 32 -7.71 -5.87 -16.94
N GLU A 33 -6.40 -5.83 -17.20
CA GLU A 33 -5.76 -6.73 -18.15
C GLU A 33 -5.76 -8.18 -17.66
N ARG A 34 -5.51 -8.43 -16.37
CA ARG A 34 -5.62 -9.78 -15.79
C ARG A 34 -7.04 -10.35 -15.89
N LEU A 35 -8.07 -9.55 -15.58
CA LEU A 35 -9.47 -9.97 -15.70
C LEU A 35 -9.87 -10.32 -17.15
N LYS A 36 -9.33 -9.61 -18.15
CA LYS A 36 -9.53 -9.95 -19.56
C LYS A 36 -8.86 -11.26 -19.96
N ARG A 37 -7.67 -11.56 -19.42
CA ARG A 37 -6.90 -12.78 -19.71
C ARG A 37 -7.48 -14.03 -19.04
N LYS A 38 -7.94 -13.93 -17.79
CA LYS A 38 -8.57 -15.06 -17.07
C LYS A 38 -9.79 -15.64 -17.79
N ARG A 39 -10.53 -14.82 -18.55
CA ARG A 39 -11.62 -15.31 -19.40
C ARG A 39 -11.19 -16.22 -20.56
N LYS A 40 -9.88 -16.40 -20.78
CA LYS A 40 -9.31 -17.09 -21.96
C LYS A 40 -8.48 -18.34 -21.63
N VAL A 41 -8.26 -18.69 -20.36
CA VAL A 41 -7.37 -19.80 -19.95
C VAL A 41 -8.03 -20.61 -18.81
N GLU A 42 -8.10 -21.94 -18.96
CA GLU A 42 -8.47 -22.89 -17.90
C GLU A 42 -7.20 -23.24 -17.08
N GLU A 43 -7.29 -23.15 -15.75
CA GLU A 43 -6.16 -23.06 -14.81
C GLU A 43 -5.48 -24.42 -14.53
N GLU A 44 -4.21 -24.55 -14.88
CA GLU A 44 -3.25 -25.38 -14.15
C GLU A 44 -2.47 -24.45 -13.21
N ASP A 45 -2.80 -24.38 -11.93
CA ASP A 45 -1.89 -23.79 -10.95
C ASP A 45 -2.19 -24.16 -9.49
N HIS A 46 -1.13 -24.33 -8.70
CA HIS A 46 -1.16 -24.64 -7.27
C HIS A 46 -1.55 -23.45 -6.36
N ILE A 47 -2.02 -22.33 -6.95
CA ILE A 47 -2.40 -21.10 -6.24
C ILE A 47 -3.71 -20.59 -6.84
N TYR A 48 -4.72 -20.36 -6.01
CA TYR A 48 -5.97 -19.73 -6.42
C TYR A 48 -5.89 -18.21 -6.28
N VAL A 49 -5.71 -17.51 -7.41
CA VAL A 49 -5.58 -16.04 -7.43
C VAL A 49 -6.90 -15.37 -7.83
N VAL A 50 -7.56 -14.66 -6.91
CA VAL A 50 -8.71 -13.80 -7.20
C VAL A 50 -8.23 -12.40 -7.57
N THR A 51 -8.61 -11.91 -8.75
CA THR A 51 -8.31 -10.55 -9.19
C THR A 51 -9.54 -9.65 -8.99
N VAL A 52 -9.39 -8.51 -8.34
CA VAL A 52 -10.51 -7.66 -7.92
C VAL A 52 -10.32 -6.20 -8.33
N MET A 53 -11.33 -5.63 -8.99
CA MET A 53 -11.48 -4.18 -9.09
C MET A 53 -12.15 -3.66 -7.83
N SER A 54 -11.39 -3.01 -6.95
CA SER A 54 -11.84 -2.70 -5.58
C SER A 54 -12.90 -1.61 -5.56
N ASN A 55 -12.71 -0.48 -6.25
CA ASN A 55 -13.67 0.63 -6.31
C ASN A 55 -14.12 0.93 -7.76
N PRO A 56 -15.03 0.15 -8.35
CA PRO A 56 -15.44 0.35 -9.74
C PRO A 56 -16.07 1.72 -10.02
N ARG A 57 -16.83 2.29 -9.07
CA ARG A 57 -17.46 3.62 -9.22
C ARG A 57 -16.43 4.75 -9.27
N ALA A 58 -15.44 4.74 -8.37
CA ALA A 58 -14.37 5.74 -8.38
C ALA A 58 -13.47 5.59 -9.62
N VAL A 59 -13.19 4.35 -10.04
CA VAL A 59 -12.42 4.04 -11.24
C VAL A 59 -13.11 4.54 -12.52
N GLN A 60 -14.43 4.39 -12.62
CA GLN A 60 -15.19 4.91 -13.77
C GLN A 60 -15.08 6.44 -13.88
N GLN A 61 -14.98 7.13 -12.75
CA GLN A 61 -14.87 8.59 -12.69
C GLN A 61 -13.42 9.09 -12.67
N CYS A 62 -12.43 8.19 -12.65
CA CYS A 62 -11.02 8.52 -12.44
C CYS A 62 -10.81 9.44 -11.22
N ARG A 63 -11.46 9.10 -10.10
CA ARG A 63 -11.35 9.80 -8.82
C ARG A 63 -10.79 8.87 -7.75
N ARG A 64 -10.20 9.42 -6.70
CA ARG A 64 -9.72 8.64 -5.55
C ARG A 64 -10.86 7.82 -4.95
N TYR A 65 -11.95 8.49 -4.59
CA TYR A 65 -13.20 7.89 -4.12
C TYR A 65 -14.39 8.77 -4.55
N THR A 66 -15.60 8.30 -4.30
CA THR A 66 -16.84 9.03 -4.61
C THR A 66 -17.46 9.71 -3.39
N GLU A 67 -17.51 9.04 -2.23
CA GLU A 67 -18.11 9.60 -1.03
C GLU A 67 -17.16 9.57 0.17
N THR A 68 -16.42 8.48 0.39
CA THR A 68 -15.37 8.39 1.42
C THR A 68 -14.22 7.50 0.98
N ASP A 69 -13.05 7.62 1.61
CA ASP A 69 -11.87 6.83 1.26
C ASP A 69 -12.10 5.33 1.58
N LEU A 70 -12.22 4.50 0.54
CA LEU A 70 -12.43 3.06 0.67
C LEU A 70 -11.36 2.40 1.54
N ASN A 71 -10.11 2.85 1.45
CA ASN A 71 -9.00 2.29 2.21
C ASN A 71 -8.99 2.76 3.68
N ARG A 72 -10.10 3.33 4.17
CA ARG A 72 -10.39 3.63 5.59
C ARG A 72 -11.63 2.87 6.10
N CYS A 73 -12.28 2.06 5.26
CA CYS A 73 -13.60 1.47 5.55
C CYS A 73 -13.56 0.01 6.05
N PHE A 74 -12.39 -0.53 6.42
CA PHE A 74 -12.24 -1.95 6.78
C PHE A 74 -12.04 -2.20 8.29
N THR A 75 -12.39 -1.24 9.15
CA THR A 75 -12.45 -1.52 10.59
C THR A 75 -13.60 -2.51 10.89
N HIS A 76 -13.46 -3.34 11.94
CA HIS A 76 -14.53 -4.27 12.33
C HIS A 76 -15.87 -3.56 12.53
N ALA A 77 -15.87 -2.37 13.15
CA ALA A 77 -17.07 -1.56 13.36
C ALA A 77 -17.74 -1.11 12.05
N THR A 78 -16.96 -0.78 11.01
CA THR A 78 -17.51 -0.43 9.70
C THR A 78 -18.05 -1.67 8.97
N LEU A 79 -17.35 -2.79 9.08
CA LEU A 79 -17.72 -4.04 8.40
C LEU A 79 -18.94 -4.72 9.01
N SER A 80 -19.21 -4.53 10.30
CA SER A 80 -20.41 -5.06 10.99
C SER A 80 -21.55 -4.04 11.11
N GLY A 81 -21.32 -2.80 10.69
CA GLY A 81 -22.31 -1.72 10.78
C GLY A 81 -23.52 -1.94 9.86
N PRO A 82 -24.72 -1.48 10.24
CA PRO A 82 -25.90 -1.61 9.41
C PRO A 82 -25.80 -0.76 8.13
N VAL A 83 -26.31 -1.29 7.02
CA VAL A 83 -26.46 -0.53 5.76
C VAL A 83 -27.81 0.15 5.75
N THR A 84 -27.79 1.44 5.44
CA THR A 84 -28.99 2.29 5.27
C THR A 84 -28.86 3.05 3.94
N ASP A 85 -29.95 3.68 3.50
CA ASP A 85 -29.94 4.51 2.28
C ASP A 85 -28.98 5.72 2.34
N LYS A 86 -28.46 6.05 3.53
CA LYS A 86 -27.48 7.12 3.75
C LYS A 86 -26.05 6.62 3.88
N THR A 87 -25.84 5.31 3.85
CA THR A 87 -24.50 4.74 3.99
C THR A 87 -23.67 5.07 2.75
N PRO A 88 -22.48 5.70 2.90
CA PRO A 88 -21.59 5.98 1.78
C PRO A 88 -21.30 4.74 0.95
N TYR A 89 -21.25 4.89 -0.38
CA TYR A 89 -20.98 3.78 -1.28
C TYR A 89 -19.72 2.99 -0.92
N GLU A 90 -18.61 3.65 -0.54
CA GLU A 90 -17.39 2.93 -0.17
C GLU A 90 -17.52 2.08 1.10
N ILE A 91 -18.42 2.42 2.04
CA ILE A 91 -18.70 1.58 3.21
C ILE A 91 -19.49 0.33 2.80
N VAL A 92 -20.51 0.48 1.93
CA VAL A 92 -21.22 -0.68 1.38
C VAL A 92 -20.24 -1.57 0.60
N ARG A 93 -19.37 -0.95 -0.21
CA ARG A 93 -18.36 -1.65 -0.99
C ARG A 93 -17.34 -2.39 -0.12
N SER A 94 -16.94 -1.84 1.02
CA SER A 94 -16.02 -2.53 1.93
C SER A 94 -16.66 -3.78 2.55
N GLN A 95 -17.96 -3.75 2.85
CA GLN A 95 -18.70 -4.92 3.31
C GLN A 95 -18.81 -6.00 2.23
N GLU A 96 -19.09 -5.64 0.97
CA GLU A 96 -19.08 -6.56 -0.17
C GLU A 96 -17.70 -7.22 -0.36
N LEU A 97 -16.63 -6.42 -0.30
CA LEU A 97 -15.27 -6.91 -0.41
C LEU A 97 -14.91 -7.83 0.77
N ASN A 98 -15.40 -7.53 1.98
CA ASN A 98 -15.21 -8.39 3.14
C ASN A 98 -16.00 -9.71 3.02
N THR A 99 -17.16 -9.72 2.37
CA THR A 99 -17.85 -10.97 2.03
C THR A 99 -17.08 -11.79 0.98
N LEU A 100 -16.46 -11.13 0.00
CA LEU A 100 -15.71 -11.79 -1.07
C LEU A 100 -14.33 -12.33 -0.61
N LEU A 101 -13.62 -11.54 0.19
CA LEU A 101 -12.20 -11.75 0.54
C LEU A 101 -11.99 -12.14 2.00
N GLY A 102 -12.94 -11.82 2.87
CA GLY A 102 -12.90 -12.14 4.29
C GLY A 102 -13.75 -13.38 4.62
N PRO A 103 -14.48 -13.37 5.74
CA PRO A 103 -14.62 -12.26 6.69
C PRO A 103 -13.30 -11.93 7.41
N LYS A 104 -13.00 -10.65 7.58
CA LYS A 104 -11.80 -10.18 8.26
C LYS A 104 -11.67 -10.79 9.67
N GLY A 105 -10.48 -11.31 9.97
CA GLY A 105 -10.19 -12.00 11.23
C GLY A 105 -10.72 -13.43 11.30
N SER A 106 -11.30 -13.96 10.22
CA SER A 106 -11.86 -15.32 10.16
C SER A 106 -10.91 -16.30 9.45
N PRO A 107 -10.93 -17.60 9.80
CA PRO A 107 -10.17 -18.63 9.08
C PRO A 107 -10.51 -18.78 7.60
N GLU A 108 -11.71 -18.34 7.18
CA GLU A 108 -12.20 -18.37 5.80
C GLU A 108 -11.70 -17.22 4.94
N ALA A 109 -11.07 -16.20 5.54
CA ALA A 109 -10.45 -15.10 4.81
C ALA A 109 -9.41 -15.60 3.81
N MET A 110 -9.16 -14.80 2.77
CA MET A 110 -8.04 -15.02 1.86
C MET A 110 -6.75 -15.14 2.65
N ASP A 111 -5.87 -16.05 2.22
CA ASP A 111 -4.60 -16.25 2.90
C ASP A 111 -3.73 -15.01 2.75
N LEU A 112 -3.71 -14.40 1.57
CA LEU A 112 -2.99 -13.14 1.31
C LEU A 112 -3.87 -12.16 0.51
N VAL A 113 -3.94 -10.89 0.94
CA VAL A 113 -4.49 -9.79 0.14
C VAL A 113 -3.39 -8.80 -0.22
N CYS A 114 -3.13 -8.66 -1.52
CA CYS A 114 -2.19 -7.70 -2.09
C CYS A 114 -2.96 -6.57 -2.76
N ASP A 115 -2.83 -5.34 -2.24
CA ASP A 115 -3.53 -4.16 -2.77
C ASP A 115 -2.57 -3.22 -3.52
N LEU A 116 -2.94 -2.81 -4.73
CA LEU A 116 -2.06 -2.07 -5.63
C LEU A 116 -2.37 -0.57 -5.60
N HIS A 117 -1.37 0.23 -5.22
CA HIS A 117 -1.48 1.69 -5.07
C HIS A 117 -0.44 2.44 -5.91
N ASN A 118 -0.74 3.71 -6.16
CA ASN A 118 0.23 4.68 -6.68
C ASN A 118 0.26 5.93 -5.82
N THR A 119 1.44 6.53 -5.71
CA THR A 119 1.67 7.77 -5.00
C THR A 119 2.31 8.81 -5.92
N THR A 120 1.99 10.08 -5.70
CA THR A 120 2.68 11.20 -6.36
C THR A 120 4.05 11.47 -5.75
N ALA A 121 4.34 10.94 -4.55
CA ALA A 121 5.62 11.07 -3.86
C ALA A 121 6.72 10.21 -4.51
N ASN A 122 7.99 10.60 -4.35
CA ASN A 122 9.12 9.94 -4.99
C ASN A 122 9.60 8.71 -4.19
N MET A 123 8.69 7.79 -3.91
CA MET A 123 8.94 6.68 -2.99
C MET A 123 9.64 5.48 -3.63
N GLY A 124 9.65 5.37 -4.96
CA GLY A 124 10.08 4.13 -5.61
C GLY A 124 9.08 3.01 -5.33
N LEU A 125 9.57 1.76 -5.26
CA LEU A 125 8.74 0.58 -4.98
C LEU A 125 8.70 0.35 -3.46
N CYS A 126 7.52 0.35 -2.86
CA CYS A 126 7.34 0.15 -1.43
C CYS A 126 6.35 -0.98 -1.16
N LEU A 127 6.60 -1.76 -0.11
CA LEU A 127 5.60 -2.65 0.49
C LEU A 127 5.13 -2.04 1.80
N ILE A 128 3.82 -1.87 1.94
CA ILE A 128 3.21 -1.22 3.10
C ILE A 128 2.35 -2.23 3.86
N ALA A 129 2.59 -2.40 5.15
CA ALA A 129 1.79 -3.29 6.00
C ALA A 129 1.57 -2.70 7.41
N TYR A 130 0.60 -3.27 8.12
CA TYR A 130 0.31 -2.95 9.53
C TYR A 130 1.11 -3.80 10.52
N SER A 131 1.70 -4.89 10.05
CA SER A 131 2.43 -5.84 10.88
C SER A 131 3.91 -5.84 10.50
N ASP A 132 4.79 -5.73 11.50
CA ASP A 132 6.24 -5.96 11.39
C ASP A 132 6.61 -7.39 11.85
N CYS A 133 5.61 -8.22 12.10
CA CYS A 133 5.79 -9.60 12.55
C CYS A 133 5.02 -10.61 11.68
N ASP A 134 4.50 -10.19 10.52
CA ASP A 134 3.95 -11.10 9.52
C ASP A 134 5.07 -11.71 8.67
N TRP A 135 5.41 -12.95 8.99
CA TRP A 135 6.54 -13.64 8.38
C TRP A 135 6.34 -13.89 6.89
N ILE A 136 5.11 -14.16 6.44
CA ILE A 136 4.82 -14.37 5.02
C ILE A 136 5.17 -13.09 4.25
N SER A 137 4.63 -11.95 4.68
CA SER A 137 4.82 -10.68 4.00
C SER A 137 6.27 -10.19 4.06
N LEU A 138 6.97 -10.40 5.18
CA LEU A 138 8.40 -10.07 5.32
C LEU A 138 9.31 -10.97 4.47
N HIS A 139 8.99 -12.26 4.33
CA HIS A 139 9.75 -13.15 3.45
C HIS A 139 9.52 -12.83 1.98
N ILE A 140 8.30 -12.44 1.59
CA ILE A 140 8.03 -11.88 0.25
C ILE A 140 8.89 -10.64 0.01
N TYR A 141 8.89 -9.68 0.95
CA TYR A 141 9.75 -8.49 0.87
C TYR A 141 11.23 -8.84 0.67
N ARG A 142 11.77 -9.74 1.50
CA ARG A 142 13.16 -10.20 1.39
C ARG A 142 13.43 -10.88 0.06
N TYR A 143 12.49 -11.67 -0.45
CA TYR A 143 12.62 -12.31 -1.74
C TYR A 143 12.72 -11.27 -2.85
N LEU A 144 11.86 -10.25 -2.86
CA LEU A 144 11.95 -9.13 -3.80
C LEU A 144 13.28 -8.37 -3.67
N GLN A 145 13.77 -8.17 -2.44
CA GLN A 145 15.04 -7.46 -2.16
C GLN A 145 16.28 -8.29 -2.54
N ALA A 146 16.23 -9.62 -2.45
CA ALA A 146 17.39 -10.48 -2.68
C ALA A 146 17.64 -10.78 -4.17
N ARG A 147 16.68 -10.49 -5.06
CA ARG A 147 16.83 -10.76 -6.48
C ARG A 147 17.86 -9.83 -7.11
N GLU A 148 18.97 -10.41 -7.56
CA GLU A 148 20.04 -9.69 -8.27
C GLU A 148 19.53 -8.98 -9.52
N ASN A 149 18.53 -9.55 -10.21
CA ASN A 149 17.92 -8.97 -11.40
C ASN A 149 16.77 -8.00 -11.10
N ASN A 150 16.51 -7.64 -9.83
CA ASN A 150 15.52 -6.62 -9.51
C ASN A 150 16.18 -5.23 -9.61
N PRO A 151 15.91 -4.44 -10.67
CA PRO A 151 16.52 -3.11 -10.84
C PRO A 151 16.08 -2.12 -9.75
N HIS A 152 15.05 -2.47 -8.97
CA HIS A 152 14.50 -1.66 -7.90
C HIS A 152 14.96 -2.07 -6.51
N ARG A 153 15.89 -3.03 -6.38
CA ARG A 153 16.38 -3.56 -5.09
C ARG A 153 16.84 -2.46 -4.13
N ASP A 154 17.61 -1.49 -4.62
CA ASP A 154 18.17 -0.40 -3.80
C ASP A 154 17.13 0.70 -3.49
N SER A 155 15.96 0.63 -4.13
CA SER A 155 14.82 1.54 -3.96
C SER A 155 13.56 0.79 -3.51
N LEU A 156 13.73 -0.39 -2.90
CA LEU A 156 12.66 -1.21 -2.34
C LEU A 156 12.62 -1.01 -0.83
N PHE A 157 11.51 -0.50 -0.32
CA PHE A 157 11.36 -0.19 1.10
C PHE A 157 10.17 -0.92 1.72
N TRP A 158 10.36 -1.43 2.93
CA TRP A 158 9.28 -1.94 3.76
C TRP A 158 8.82 -0.86 4.72
N MET A 159 7.53 -0.55 4.68
CA MET A 159 6.90 0.46 5.52
C MET A 159 5.94 -0.20 6.49
N HIS A 160 6.10 0.11 7.77
CA HIS A 160 5.21 -0.33 8.83
C HIS A 160 4.38 0.85 9.34
N PHE A 161 3.06 0.77 9.17
CA PHE A 161 2.13 1.73 9.75
C PHE A 161 1.68 1.24 11.13
N LEU A 162 2.32 1.74 12.19
CA LEU A 162 1.94 1.46 13.56
C LEU A 162 0.68 2.27 13.92
N ILE A 163 -0.46 1.85 13.39
CA ILE A 163 -1.76 2.29 13.88
C ILE A 163 -2.09 1.36 15.04
N ARG A 164 -2.73 1.88 16.10
CA ARG A 164 -3.12 1.07 17.27
C ARG A 164 -3.62 -0.30 16.78
N VAL A 165 -2.99 -1.36 17.33
CA VAL A 165 -3.04 -2.75 16.83
C VAL A 165 -4.48 -3.28 16.66
N ASP A 166 -5.46 -2.62 17.27
CA ASP A 166 -6.87 -2.98 17.28
C ASP A 166 -7.69 -2.48 16.08
N LEU A 167 -7.16 -1.59 15.21
CA LEU A 167 -7.98 -0.95 14.16
C LEU A 167 -7.28 -0.83 12.79
N PRO A 168 -6.73 -1.92 12.20
CA PRO A 168 -6.35 -1.87 10.80
C PRO A 168 -7.60 -1.59 9.97
N TYR A 169 -7.52 -0.61 9.06
CA TYR A 169 -8.69 -0.05 8.36
C TYR A 169 -8.62 -0.17 6.84
N SER A 170 -7.54 -0.74 6.31
CA SER A 170 -7.25 -0.86 4.88
C SER A 170 -7.77 -2.17 4.28
N LEU A 171 -7.85 -2.24 2.96
CA LEU A 171 -8.31 -3.44 2.25
C LEU A 171 -7.37 -4.64 2.46
N ASP A 172 -6.05 -4.45 2.47
CA ASP A 172 -5.08 -5.53 2.68
C ASP A 172 -5.28 -6.24 4.03
N SER A 173 -5.80 -5.55 5.04
CA SER A 173 -6.07 -6.11 6.36
C SER A 173 -7.28 -7.05 6.44
N VAL A 174 -7.98 -7.29 5.34
CA VAL A 174 -9.07 -8.27 5.27
C VAL A 174 -8.53 -9.70 5.22
N GLY A 175 -7.36 -9.90 4.61
CA GLY A 175 -6.69 -11.20 4.54
C GLY A 175 -6.06 -11.62 5.87
N LYS A 176 -5.64 -12.88 5.96
CA LYS A 176 -4.82 -13.37 7.09
C LYS A 176 -3.44 -12.73 7.08
N HIS A 177 -2.86 -12.65 5.89
CA HIS A 177 -1.68 -11.87 5.55
C HIS A 177 -2.10 -10.75 4.58
N GLY A 178 -1.35 -9.66 4.57
CA GLY A 178 -1.69 -8.55 3.69
C GLY A 178 -0.65 -7.44 3.67
N PHE A 179 -0.47 -6.87 2.48
CA PHE A 179 0.32 -5.67 2.27
C PHE A 179 -0.15 -4.95 1.01
N ALA A 180 0.17 -3.67 0.91
CA ALA A 180 0.03 -2.91 -0.32
C ALA A 180 1.37 -2.85 -1.08
N ILE A 181 1.31 -2.95 -2.42
CA ILE A 181 2.41 -2.56 -3.30
C ILE A 181 2.14 -1.11 -3.70
N GLU A 182 2.97 -0.20 -3.20
CA GLU A 182 2.92 1.24 -3.45
C GLU A 182 4.05 1.64 -4.39
N ILE A 183 3.75 2.41 -5.45
CA ILE A 183 4.77 2.82 -6.41
C ILE A 183 4.56 4.27 -6.85
N GLY A 184 5.60 5.07 -6.67
CA GLY A 184 5.68 6.44 -7.14
C GLY A 184 7.09 6.85 -7.58
N PRO A 185 7.24 8.05 -8.17
CA PRO A 185 6.18 9.05 -8.34
C PRO A 185 5.36 8.80 -9.61
N GLN A 186 4.04 8.80 -9.47
CA GLN A 186 3.09 8.82 -10.57
C GLN A 186 1.96 9.79 -10.27
N ALA A 187 1.74 10.76 -11.17
CA ALA A 187 0.57 11.64 -11.07
C ALA A 187 -0.72 10.82 -11.16
N HIS A 188 -1.68 11.13 -10.27
CA HIS A 188 -3.01 10.54 -10.32
C HIS A 188 -3.71 10.83 -11.65
N GLY A 189 -4.42 9.84 -12.18
CA GLY A 189 -5.05 9.90 -13.51
C GLY A 189 -4.08 9.75 -14.68
N VAL A 190 -2.79 9.44 -14.44
CA VAL A 190 -1.78 9.18 -15.47
C VAL A 190 -1.28 7.74 -15.34
N VAL A 191 -1.00 7.11 -16.49
CA VAL A 191 -0.30 5.82 -16.56
C VAL A 191 1.10 6.05 -17.08
N ARG A 192 2.11 5.57 -16.34
CA ARG A 192 3.49 5.51 -16.81
C ARG A 192 3.88 4.07 -17.06
N SER A 193 4.44 3.78 -18.24
CA SER A 193 4.82 2.42 -18.63
C SER A 193 5.83 1.80 -17.66
N ASN A 194 6.84 2.56 -17.23
CA ASN A 194 7.84 2.08 -16.29
C ASN A 194 7.22 1.71 -14.93
N ILE A 195 6.32 2.54 -14.38
CA ILE A 195 5.63 2.26 -13.10
C ILE A 195 4.72 1.03 -13.21
N LEU A 196 3.99 0.91 -14.32
CA LEU A 196 3.16 -0.26 -14.57
C LEU A 196 4.00 -1.55 -14.67
N SER A 197 5.14 -1.51 -15.37
CA SER A 197 6.05 -2.65 -15.46
C SER A 197 6.61 -3.03 -14.09
N THR A 198 7.10 -2.07 -13.30
CA THR A 198 7.59 -2.32 -11.93
C THR A 198 6.50 -2.95 -11.06
N MET A 199 5.25 -2.50 -11.17
CA MET A 199 4.13 -3.10 -10.46
C MET A 199 3.86 -4.56 -10.89
N GLN A 200 3.92 -4.83 -12.19
CA GLN A 200 3.76 -6.17 -12.73
C GLN A 200 4.87 -7.12 -12.23
N GLU A 201 6.12 -6.64 -12.21
CA GLU A 201 7.27 -7.37 -11.68
C GLU A 201 7.12 -7.66 -10.18
N GLY A 202 6.72 -6.67 -9.38
CA GLY A 202 6.45 -6.87 -7.95
C GLY A 202 5.39 -7.93 -7.67
N VAL A 203 4.27 -7.89 -8.41
CA VAL A 203 3.21 -8.92 -8.33
C VAL A 203 3.71 -10.29 -8.79
N GLN A 204 4.51 -10.33 -9.87
CA GLN A 204 5.06 -11.59 -10.38
C GLN A 204 6.00 -12.24 -9.37
N HIS A 205 6.91 -11.47 -8.76
CA HIS A 205 7.83 -11.99 -7.74
C HIS A 205 7.12 -12.43 -6.46
N MET A 206 6.04 -11.75 -6.07
CA MET A 206 5.18 -12.21 -4.99
C MET A 206 4.60 -13.60 -5.30
N LEU A 207 4.01 -13.79 -6.50
CA LEU A 207 3.42 -15.07 -6.89
C LEU A 207 4.49 -16.19 -7.02
N GLU A 208 5.67 -15.86 -7.54
CA GLU A 208 6.81 -16.79 -7.61
C GLU A 208 7.26 -17.23 -6.21
N TRP A 209 7.36 -16.30 -5.26
CA TRP A 209 7.68 -16.64 -3.88
C TRP A 209 6.65 -17.59 -3.26
N ILE A 210 5.35 -17.31 -3.47
CA ILE A 210 4.26 -18.15 -2.97
C ILE A 210 4.34 -19.56 -3.58
N HIS A 211 4.63 -19.67 -4.87
CA HIS A 211 4.79 -20.97 -5.53
C HIS A 211 5.94 -21.78 -4.90
N LEU A 212 7.10 -21.15 -4.72
CA LEU A 212 8.26 -21.77 -4.07
C LEU A 212 7.94 -22.19 -2.63
N PHE A 213 7.32 -21.31 -1.85
CA PHE A 213 6.90 -21.59 -0.49
C PHE A 213 5.93 -22.78 -0.41
N ASN A 214 4.91 -22.81 -1.27
CA ASN A 214 3.95 -23.91 -1.31
C ASN A 214 4.55 -25.23 -1.82
N SER A 215 5.66 -25.19 -2.57
CA SER A 215 6.41 -26.38 -3.01
C SER A 215 7.28 -27.01 -1.91
N GLY A 216 7.36 -26.38 -0.73
CA GLY A 216 8.19 -26.82 0.39
C GLY A 216 9.62 -26.26 0.36
N THR A 217 9.90 -25.25 -0.47
CA THR A 217 11.19 -24.54 -0.43
C THR A 217 11.36 -23.87 0.93
N GLN A 218 12.50 -24.13 1.58
CA GLN A 218 12.86 -23.49 2.85
C GLN A 218 13.50 -22.13 2.59
N PHE A 219 13.08 -21.12 3.36
CA PHE A 219 13.65 -19.77 3.30
C PHE A 219 14.40 -19.48 4.59
N GLU A 220 15.68 -19.15 4.46
CA GLU A 220 16.47 -18.72 5.61
C GLU A 220 15.91 -17.42 6.18
N GLY A 221 15.90 -17.28 7.51
CA GLY A 221 15.60 -16.02 8.19
C GLY A 221 16.66 -14.95 7.94
N GLY A 222 16.42 -13.74 8.41
CA GLY A 222 17.38 -12.64 8.27
C GLY A 222 16.81 -11.31 8.71
N LYS A 223 17.67 -10.30 8.77
CA LYS A 223 17.30 -8.93 9.13
C LYS A 223 16.76 -8.20 7.90
N VAL A 224 15.80 -7.31 8.15
CA VAL A 224 15.28 -6.35 7.18
C VAL A 224 15.26 -4.98 7.81
N ASP A 225 15.58 -3.97 7.01
CA ASP A 225 15.36 -2.57 7.40
C ASP A 225 13.91 -2.20 7.14
N VAL A 226 13.28 -1.58 8.12
CA VAL A 226 11.86 -1.20 8.13
C VAL A 226 11.74 0.28 8.46
N TYR A 227 10.90 0.99 7.71
CA TYR A 227 10.52 2.38 7.96
C TYR A 227 9.19 2.41 8.71
N THR A 228 9.25 2.68 10.01
CA THR A 228 8.07 2.73 10.87
C THR A 228 7.52 4.15 10.96
N MET A 229 6.20 4.30 10.79
CA MET A 229 5.52 5.60 10.94
C MET A 229 5.66 6.11 12.38
N VAL A 230 6.24 7.30 12.54
CA VAL A 230 6.40 7.97 13.85
C VAL A 230 5.34 9.04 14.07
N LYS A 231 5.12 9.90 13.07
CA LYS A 231 4.15 10.99 13.11
C LYS A 231 3.86 11.52 11.70
N ASN A 232 2.71 12.17 11.56
CA ASN A 232 2.39 12.99 10.40
C ASN A 232 2.80 14.45 10.67
N VAL A 233 3.26 15.15 9.63
CA VAL A 233 3.53 16.60 9.65
C VAL A 233 2.59 17.24 8.64
N ASP A 234 1.60 18.00 9.13
CA ASP A 234 0.67 18.74 8.28
C ASP A 234 1.37 19.93 7.61
N TYR A 235 0.79 20.41 6.52
CA TYR A 235 1.17 21.67 5.92
C TYR A 235 0.96 22.82 6.92
N PRO A 236 1.84 23.83 6.91
CA PRO A 236 1.54 25.12 7.52
C PRO A 236 0.26 25.66 6.90
N ARG A 237 -0.71 25.99 7.75
CA ARG A 237 -2.02 26.49 7.34
C ARG A 237 -2.35 27.80 8.03
N ASP A 238 -3.09 28.62 7.31
CA ASP A 238 -3.67 29.83 7.86
C ASP A 238 -4.74 29.46 8.91
N PHE A 239 -4.79 30.22 10.00
CA PHE A 239 -5.66 29.90 11.13
C PHE A 239 -7.14 30.04 10.79
N GLU A 240 -7.50 31.07 10.01
CA GLU A 240 -8.89 31.40 9.69
C GLU A 240 -9.40 30.60 8.48
N THR A 241 -8.65 30.62 7.39
CA THR A 241 -9.06 30.02 6.11
C THR A 241 -8.72 28.54 6.00
N ARG A 242 -7.82 28.03 6.86
CA ARG A 242 -7.28 26.65 6.81
C ARG A 242 -6.53 26.31 5.51
N GLY A 243 -6.34 27.30 4.64
CA GLY A 243 -5.56 27.18 3.41
C GLY A 243 -4.09 26.99 3.71
N ILE A 244 -3.39 26.21 2.87
CA ILE A 244 -1.94 26.05 2.98
C ILE A 244 -1.25 27.41 2.81
N THR A 245 -0.21 27.68 3.59
CA THR A 245 0.57 28.94 3.54
C THR A 245 2.02 28.73 3.09
N ALA A 246 2.39 27.47 2.84
CA ALA A 246 3.71 27.08 2.40
C ALA A 246 3.65 25.85 1.48
N ALA A 247 4.65 25.72 0.61
CA ALA A 247 4.91 24.51 -0.17
C ALA A 247 6.05 23.70 0.48
N ILE A 248 6.20 22.43 0.10
CA ILE A 248 7.38 21.63 0.47
C ILE A 248 8.64 22.33 -0.07
N HIS A 249 9.66 22.43 0.76
CA HIS A 249 10.90 23.10 0.40
C HIS A 249 11.64 22.32 -0.70
N PRO A 250 12.28 22.99 -1.69
CA PRO A 250 12.95 22.31 -2.79
C PRO A 250 14.05 21.32 -2.39
N GLN A 251 14.68 21.52 -1.22
CA GLN A 251 15.69 20.58 -0.69
C GLN A 251 15.08 19.31 -0.06
N LEU A 252 13.78 19.31 0.22
CA LEU A 252 13.04 18.15 0.75
C LEU A 252 12.19 17.47 -0.33
N GLN A 253 11.69 18.23 -1.32
CA GLN A 253 10.89 17.69 -2.42
C GLN A 253 11.60 16.51 -3.08
N ASP A 254 10.85 15.42 -3.29
CA ASP A 254 11.32 14.17 -3.91
C ASP A 254 12.46 13.45 -3.16
N ARG A 255 12.67 13.76 -1.87
CA ARG A 255 13.72 13.15 -1.02
C ARG A 255 13.14 12.14 -0.03
N ASP A 256 12.13 11.39 -0.44
CA ASP A 256 11.60 10.28 0.34
C ASP A 256 12.73 9.31 0.73
N PHE A 257 12.65 8.75 1.94
CA PHE A 257 13.64 7.86 2.55
C PHE A 257 15.06 8.45 2.74
N CYS A 258 15.25 9.75 2.49
CA CYS A 258 16.51 10.43 2.80
C CYS A 258 16.51 10.97 4.23
N LEU A 259 17.65 10.96 4.91
CA LEU A 259 17.75 11.44 6.28
C LEU A 259 17.41 12.95 6.39
N LEU A 260 16.42 13.28 7.23
CA LEU A 260 16.04 14.64 7.61
C LEU A 260 16.55 14.93 9.02
N ARG A 261 17.42 15.95 9.17
CA ARG A 261 18.05 16.33 10.44
C ARG A 261 17.39 17.56 11.06
N PRO A 262 17.50 17.74 12.39
CA PRO A 262 17.08 18.97 13.04
C PRO A 262 17.66 20.20 12.35
N ASN A 263 16.80 21.20 12.10
CA ASN A 263 17.11 22.45 11.36
C ASN A 263 17.24 22.35 9.84
N ASP A 264 17.08 21.17 9.22
CA ASP A 264 16.95 21.06 7.77
C ASP A 264 15.66 21.75 7.28
N PRO A 265 15.64 22.34 6.09
CA PRO A 265 14.46 23.04 5.57
C PRO A 265 13.37 22.07 5.10
N VAL A 266 12.13 22.31 5.53
CA VAL A 266 10.98 21.42 5.27
C VAL A 266 9.94 22.10 4.40
N PHE A 267 9.60 23.35 4.71
CA PHE A 267 8.64 24.13 3.94
C PHE A 267 9.24 25.47 3.50
N GLN A 268 8.70 26.03 2.44
CA GLN A 268 8.91 27.42 2.03
C GLN A 268 7.56 28.11 1.98
N THR A 269 7.37 29.14 2.81
CA THR A 269 6.16 29.96 2.79
C THR A 269 6.04 30.68 1.45
N PHE A 270 4.82 31.07 1.08
CA PHE A 270 4.61 31.82 -0.16
C PHE A 270 5.23 33.23 -0.15
N SER A 271 5.60 33.76 1.02
CA SER A 271 6.41 34.98 1.14
C SER A 271 7.93 34.74 1.00
N GLY A 272 8.36 33.48 0.88
CA GLY A 272 9.75 33.08 0.66
C GLY A 272 10.51 32.66 1.93
N GLU A 273 9.91 32.73 3.12
CA GLU A 273 10.54 32.29 4.37
C GLU A 273 10.68 30.75 4.41
N THR A 274 11.86 30.28 4.82
CA THR A 274 12.14 28.85 5.03
C THR A 274 11.74 28.40 6.44
N LEU A 275 10.85 27.42 6.52
CA LEU A 275 10.48 26.75 7.77
C LEU A 275 11.28 25.45 7.91
N LYS A 276 11.98 25.32 9.03
CA LYS A 276 12.91 24.21 9.31
C LYS A 276 12.30 23.14 10.20
N TYR A 277 12.79 21.91 10.07
CA TYR A 277 12.42 20.78 10.91
C TYR A 277 12.77 21.07 12.38
N LYS A 278 11.75 21.02 13.24
CA LYS A 278 11.86 21.33 14.69
C LYS A 278 11.99 20.08 15.57
N GLY A 279 12.04 18.88 15.00
CA GLY A 279 12.25 17.67 15.79
C GLY A 279 13.65 17.61 16.39
N THR A 280 13.80 16.84 17.47
CA THR A 280 15.05 16.69 18.22
C THR A 280 15.96 15.59 17.66
N GLU A 281 15.40 14.65 16.93
CA GLU A 281 16.12 13.51 16.34
C GLU A 281 15.98 13.47 14.82
N PRO A 282 16.97 12.91 14.09
CA PRO A 282 16.84 12.66 12.67
C PRO A 282 15.74 11.64 12.35
N LEU A 283 14.98 11.88 11.29
CA LEU A 283 13.95 10.97 10.79
C LEU A 283 14.08 10.76 9.28
N TYR A 284 13.33 9.81 8.72
CA TYR A 284 13.22 9.56 7.29
C TYR A 284 11.80 9.92 6.83
N PRO A 285 11.61 11.03 6.11
CA PRO A 285 10.32 11.41 5.57
C PRO A 285 9.96 10.50 4.39
N PHE A 286 8.67 10.23 4.23
CA PHE A 286 8.09 9.48 3.12
C PHE A 286 6.67 10.02 2.85
N PHE A 287 6.08 9.68 1.70
CA PHE A 287 4.85 10.32 1.19
C PHE A 287 4.98 11.84 1.08
N ILE A 288 6.20 12.33 0.75
CA ILE A 288 6.47 13.76 0.62
C ILE A 288 5.63 14.32 -0.53
N ASN A 289 4.79 15.31 -0.21
CA ASN A 289 3.92 15.99 -1.17
C ASN A 289 2.93 15.03 -1.89
N GLU A 290 2.42 14.02 -1.17
CA GLU A 290 1.33 13.19 -1.69
C GLU A 290 0.05 14.02 -1.91
N CYS A 291 -0.46 14.02 -3.14
CA CYS A 291 -1.63 14.78 -3.55
C CYS A 291 -2.86 14.47 -2.66
N ALA A 292 -3.10 13.20 -2.34
CA ALA A 292 -4.23 12.79 -1.51
C ALA A 292 -4.19 13.35 -0.07
N SER A 293 -3.00 13.74 0.42
CA SER A 293 -2.80 14.27 1.78
C SER A 293 -2.89 15.80 1.86
N THR A 294 -2.93 16.51 0.72
CA THR A 294 -2.99 17.97 0.69
C THR A 294 -4.40 18.54 0.90
N ALA A 295 -5.43 17.76 0.53
CA ALA A 295 -6.83 18.20 0.52
C ALA A 295 -7.59 17.88 1.83
N SER A 296 -6.95 17.21 2.79
CA SER A 296 -7.54 16.89 4.11
C SER A 296 -7.49 18.08 5.07
#